data_AF-A0A845CNL5-F1
#
_entry.id   AF-A0A845CNL5-F1
#
_cell.length_a   1.000
_cell.length_b   1.000
_cell.length_c   1.000
_cell.angle_alpha   90.00
_cell.angle_beta   90.00
_cell.angle_gamma   90.00
#
_symmetry.space_group_name_H-M   'P 1'
#
loop_
_entity.id
_entity.type
_entity.pdbx_description
1 polymer ?
#
loop_
_entity_poly.entity_id
_entity_poly.type
_entity_poly.pdbx_seq_one_letter_code
_entity_poly.pdbx_strand_id
1 'polypeptide(L)'
;MTLCLTNTMKRTEEPFVPANPNHVAMYVCRPTVYNFAHIGNARPEVVAAYRNNPAIFPPPETIKASEFPVYLGEEYERLIEETWARIQAA
;
A
#
# COMPACT_ATOMS: atom_id res chain seq x y z
N MET A 1 -12.67 -20.73 4.64
CA MET A 1 -13.07 -19.32 4.89
C MET A 1 -13.42 -18.68 3.57
N THR A 2 -14.52 -17.93 3.49
CA THR A 2 -14.96 -17.21 2.28
C THR A 2 -14.25 -15.86 2.21
N LEU A 3 -13.76 -15.48 1.03
CA LEU A 3 -13.19 -14.15 0.81
C LEU A 3 -14.30 -13.09 0.84
N CYS A 4 -14.15 -12.04 1.66
CA CYS A 4 -15.04 -10.88 1.69
C CYS A 4 -14.30 -9.64 1.20
N LEU A 5 -14.99 -8.77 0.46
CA LEU A 5 -14.46 -7.49 -0.03
C LEU A 5 -15.38 -6.35 0.39
N THR A 6 -14.81 -5.18 0.70
CA THR A 6 -15.59 -3.96 0.92
C THR A 6 -16.15 -3.47 -0.41
N ASN A 7 -17.46 -3.53 -0.57
CA ASN A 7 -18.16 -3.00 -1.72
C ASN A 7 -18.48 -1.51 -1.49
N THR A 8 -17.65 -0.62 -2.05
CA THR A 8 -17.82 0.84 -1.90
C THR A 8 -19.17 1.35 -2.38
N MET A 9 -19.81 0.71 -3.38
CA MET A 9 -21.13 1.11 -3.89
C MET A 9 -22.24 0.92 -2.85
N LYS A 10 -22.09 -0.09 -1.98
CA LYS A 10 -23.04 -0.41 -0.92
C LYS A 10 -22.53 -0.06 0.48
N ARG A 11 -21.27 0.36 0.60
CA ARG A 11 -20.57 0.71 1.85
C ARG A 11 -20.62 -0.42 2.89
N THR A 12 -20.54 -1.66 2.43
CA THR A 12 -20.57 -2.85 3.29
C THR A 12 -19.55 -3.87 2.81
N GLU A 13 -19.13 -4.77 3.69
CA GLU A 13 -18.41 -5.98 3.29
C GLU A 13 -19.39 -6.99 2.69
N GLU A 14 -19.00 -7.61 1.58
CA GLU A 14 -19.78 -8.64 0.90
C GLU A 14 -18.89 -9.85 0.57
N PRO A 15 -19.42 -11.08 0.61
CA PRO A 15 -18.69 -12.24 0.13
C PRO A 15 -18.41 -12.09 -1.37
N PHE A 16 -17.15 -12.29 -1.76
CA PHE A 16 -16.75 -12.26 -3.16
C PHE A 16 -17.18 -13.54 -3.85
N VAL A 17 -18.04 -13.40 -4.86
CA VAL A 17 -18.45 -14.49 -5.75
C VAL A 17 -17.98 -14.10 -7.16
N PRO A 18 -16.98 -14.80 -7.74
CA PRO A 18 -16.47 -14.44 -9.04
C PRO A 18 -17.52 -14.73 -10.13
N ALA A 19 -17.59 -13.87 -11.15
CA ALA A 19 -18.48 -14.07 -12.29
C ALA A 19 -18.12 -15.35 -13.08
N ASN A 20 -16.84 -15.75 -13.09
CA ASN A 20 -16.37 -17.03 -13.60
C ASN A 20 -15.60 -17.77 -12.48
N PRO A 21 -16.00 -18.99 -12.08
CA PRO A 21 -15.33 -19.74 -11.02
C PRO A 21 -13.84 -20.01 -11.25
N ASN A 22 -13.41 -20.07 -12.52
CA ASN A 22 -12.03 -20.38 -12.90
C ASN A 22 -11.20 -19.13 -13.24
N HIS A 23 -11.81 -17.93 -13.25
CA HIS A 23 -11.13 -16.71 -13.66
C HIS A 23 -11.67 -15.47 -12.96
N VAL A 24 -10.76 -14.69 -12.38
CA VAL A 24 -11.08 -13.39 -11.76
C VAL A 24 -10.48 -12.28 -12.62
N ALA A 25 -11.33 -11.35 -13.05
CA ALA A 25 -10.89 -10.11 -13.71
C ALA A 25 -10.90 -8.96 -12.70
N MET A 26 -9.84 -8.14 -12.71
CA MET A 26 -9.71 -6.97 -11.84
C MET A 26 -9.12 -5.81 -12.64
N TYR A 27 -9.71 -4.62 -12.49
CA TYR A 27 -9.24 -3.38 -13.09
C TYR A 27 -8.85 -2.39 -12.00
N VAL A 28 -7.72 -1.70 -12.21
CA VAL A 28 -7.24 -0.63 -11.34
C VAL A 28 -6.86 0.54 -12.23
N CYS A 29 -7.34 1.74 -11.89
CA CYS A 29 -6.96 2.95 -12.60
C CYS A 29 -5.44 3.17 -12.50
N ARG A 30 -4.82 3.51 -13.62
CA ARG A 30 -3.39 3.81 -13.72
C ARG A 30 -3.17 5.33 -13.66
N PRO A 31 -1.93 5.78 -13.35
CA PRO A 31 -1.61 7.21 -13.41
C PRO A 31 -1.70 7.77 -14.82
N THR A 32 -2.04 9.05 -14.93
CA THR A 32 -2.00 9.79 -16.19
C THR A 32 -0.54 10.16 -16.53
N VAL A 33 -0.12 9.95 -17.77
CA VAL A 33 1.30 9.98 -18.18
C VAL A 33 1.82 11.34 -18.64
N TYR A 34 1.22 12.45 -18.22
CA TYR A 34 1.68 13.79 -18.59
C TYR A 34 2.76 14.37 -17.65
N ASN A 35 3.06 13.69 -16.54
CA ASN A 35 4.07 14.11 -15.57
C ASN A 35 4.64 12.90 -14.80
N PHE A 36 5.69 13.15 -14.02
CA PHE A 36 6.24 12.18 -13.09
C PHE A 36 5.21 11.73 -12.05
N ALA A 37 5.19 10.43 -11.78
CA ALA A 37 4.36 9.84 -10.73
C ALA A 37 4.87 10.30 -9.35
N HIS A 38 3.94 10.62 -8.44
CA HIS A 38 4.27 10.98 -7.06
C HIS A 38 3.98 9.80 -6.12
N ILE A 39 4.41 9.91 -4.85
CA ILE A 39 4.27 8.84 -3.85
C ILE A 39 2.82 8.33 -3.68
N GLY A 40 1.84 9.22 -3.80
CA GLY A 40 0.42 8.85 -3.84
C GLY A 40 0.02 7.89 -4.97
N ASN A 41 0.63 8.00 -6.16
CA ASN A 41 0.39 7.07 -7.28
C ASN A 41 1.02 5.70 -7.03
N ALA A 42 2.14 5.65 -6.29
CA ALA A 42 2.84 4.40 -5.99
C ALA A 42 2.15 3.61 -4.87
N ARG A 43 1.46 4.29 -3.94
CA ARG A 43 0.85 3.65 -2.76
C ARG A 43 -0.06 2.46 -3.09
N PRO A 44 -0.95 2.49 -4.10
CA PRO A 44 -1.77 1.34 -4.47
C PRO A 44 -0.93 0.14 -4.97
N GLU A 45 0.10 0.39 -5.78
CA GLU A 45 1.00 -0.66 -6.29
C GLU A 45 1.79 -1.31 -5.14
N VAL A 46 2.27 -0.49 -4.19
CA VAL A 46 2.96 -0.95 -2.98
C VAL A 46 2.03 -1.78 -2.10
N VAL A 47 0.79 -1.35 -1.87
CA VAL A 47 -0.19 -2.12 -1.07
C VAL A 47 -0.49 -3.48 -1.72
N ALA A 48 -0.60 -3.52 -3.05
CA ALA A 48 -0.83 -4.77 -3.78
C ALA A 48 0.39 -5.71 -3.73
N ALA A 49 1.60 -5.16 -3.88
CA ALA A 49 2.84 -5.93 -3.89
C ALA A 49 3.28 -6.43 -2.50
N TYR A 50 2.99 -5.67 -1.44
CA TYR A 50 3.59 -5.87 -0.12
C TYR A 50 2.60 -6.25 0.98
N ARG A 51 1.34 -6.59 0.66
CA ARG A 51 0.34 -7.04 1.66
C ARG A 51 0.86 -8.18 2.57
N ASN A 52 1.83 -8.97 2.09
CA ASN A 52 2.45 -10.07 2.86
C ASN A 52 3.87 -9.76 3.36
N ASN A 53 4.38 -8.53 3.21
CA ASN A 53 5.72 -8.15 3.64
C ASN A 53 5.68 -7.60 5.09
N PRO A 54 6.22 -8.35 6.08
CA PRO A 54 6.20 -7.96 7.48
C PRO A 54 7.10 -6.75 7.80
N ALA A 55 7.94 -6.29 6.86
CA ALA A 55 8.69 -5.04 7.02
C ALA A 55 7.85 -3.79 6.75
N ILE A 56 6.75 -3.91 5.99
CA ILE A 56 5.88 -2.79 5.60
C ILE A 56 4.55 -2.84 6.35
N PHE A 57 3.98 -4.04 6.52
CA PHE A 57 2.83 -4.28 7.40
C PHE A 57 3.29 -5.21 8.52
N PRO A 58 3.97 -4.66 9.54
CA PRO A 58 4.44 -5.46 10.66
C PRO A 58 3.28 -6.20 11.34
N PRO A 59 3.51 -7.43 11.82
CA PRO A 59 2.51 -8.18 12.57
C PRO A 59 1.96 -7.37 13.75
N PRO A 60 0.70 -7.59 14.16
CA PRO A 60 0.08 -6.81 15.25
C PRO A 60 0.89 -6.78 16.55
N GLU A 61 1.61 -7.86 16.86
CA GLU A 61 2.54 -7.98 17.97
C GLU A 61 3.76 -7.08 17.81
N THR A 62 4.27 -6.91 16.59
CA THR A 62 5.35 -5.98 16.27
C THR A 62 4.86 -4.55 16.38
N ILE A 63 3.66 -4.23 15.87
CA ILE A 63 3.04 -2.90 16.03
C ILE A 63 2.85 -2.55 17.51
N LYS A 64 2.44 -3.52 18.34
CA LYS A 64 2.28 -3.34 19.79
C LYS A 64 3.61 -3.23 20.54
N ALA A 65 4.67 -3.86 20.04
CA ALA A 65 6.01 -3.83 20.62
C ALA A 65 6.83 -2.61 20.15
N SER A 66 6.47 -2.04 19.00
CA SER A 66 7.00 -0.76 18.55
C SER A 66 6.54 0.32 19.52
N GLU A 67 7.48 0.95 20.22
CA GLU A 67 7.20 2.27 20.77
C GLU A 67 6.74 3.16 19.60
N PHE A 68 5.61 3.85 19.76
CA PHE A 68 5.20 4.88 18.80
C PHE A 68 6.44 5.74 18.54
N PRO A 69 6.99 5.78 17.32
CA PRO A 69 8.05 6.73 17.05
C PRO A 69 7.38 8.08 17.21
N VAL A 70 7.66 8.72 18.35
CA VAL A 70 7.46 10.15 18.50
C VAL A 70 8.31 10.72 17.37
N TYR A 71 7.62 11.18 16.32
CA TYR A 71 8.19 11.82 15.15
C TYR A 71 8.94 13.07 15.63
N LEU A 72 10.18 12.89 16.05
CA LEU A 72 11.11 13.96 16.34
C LEU A 72 11.66 14.38 14.97
N GLY A 73 11.16 15.52 14.48
CA GLY A 73 11.20 15.95 13.07
C GLY A 73 12.57 15.96 12.37
N GLU A 74 13.67 15.75 13.08
CA GLU A 74 15.03 15.73 12.52
C GLU A 74 15.34 14.44 11.71
N GLU A 75 14.76 13.29 12.09
CA GLU A 75 15.03 12.01 11.39
C GLU A 75 14.30 11.89 10.04
N TYR A 76 13.16 12.56 9.88
CA TYR A 76 12.34 12.48 8.66
C TYR A 76 12.96 13.25 7.49
N GLU A 77 13.50 14.44 7.73
CA GLU A 77 14.19 15.23 6.70
C GLU A 77 15.42 14.47 6.19
N ARG A 78 16.19 13.88 7.11
CA ARG A 78 17.34 13.05 6.74
C ARG A 78 16.94 11.83 5.91
N LEU A 79 15.86 11.14 6.27
CA LEU A 79 15.36 9.98 5.52
C LEU A 79 14.90 10.37 4.10
N ILE A 80 14.26 11.54 3.96
CA ILE A 80 13.88 12.10 2.66
C ILE A 80 15.12 12.39 1.81
N GLU A 81 16.11 13.08 2.37
CA GLU A 81 17.33 13.43 1.65
C GLU A 81 18.11 12.19 1.21
N GLU A 82 18.30 11.22 2.10
CA GLU A 82 18.98 9.96 1.79
C GLU A 82 18.23 9.14 0.73
N THR A 83 16.89 9.14 0.78
CA THR A 83 16.06 8.44 -0.21
C THR A 83 16.12 9.13 -1.57
N TRP A 84 16.08 10.47 -1.61
CA TRP A 84 16.20 11.23 -2.85
C TRP A 84 17.59 11.11 -3.48
N ALA A 85 18.66 11.11 -2.67
CA ALA A 85 20.01 10.90 -3.16
C ALA A 85 20.18 9.54 -3.84
N ARG A 86 19.54 8.49 -3.30
CA ARG A 86 19.56 7.14 -3.91
C ARG A 86 18.77 7.05 -5.20
N ILE A 87 17.67 7.80 -5.33
CA ILE A 87 16.85 7.83 -6.55
C ILE A 87 17.57 8.58 -7.67
N GLN A 88 18.31 9.65 -7.37
CA GLN A 88 19.06 10.43 -8.37
C GLN A 88 20.37 9.76 -8.82
N ALA A 89 20.91 8.86 -8.00
CA ALA A 89 22.13 8.10 -8.32
C ALA A 89 21.87 6.82 -9.15
N ALA A 90 20.60 6.48 -9.43
CA ALA A 90 20.17 5.36 -10.26
C ALA A 90 19.70 5.84 -11.63
#